data_AF-A1RT19-F1
#
_entry.id   AF-A1RT19-F1
#
_cell.length_a   1.000
_cell.length_b   1.000
_cell.length_c   1.000
_cell.angle_alpha   90.00
_cell.angle_beta   90.00
_cell.angle_gamma   90.00
#
_symmetry.space_group_name_H-M   'P 1'
#
loop_
_entity.id
_entity.type
_entity.pdbx_description
1 polymer ?
#
loop_
_entity_poly.entity_id
_entity_poly.type
_entity_poly.pdbx_seq_one_letter_code
_entity_poly.pdbx_strand_id
1 'polypeptide(L)'
;MDFQVIYAPWRYRYIQNLGRDECFLCKAAKEIERDDENLVPARGRHVFAILNKYPYTWGHVMVAPYRHISQFEELDYNEWVEMIQMAKKLVHALRKVVGARDFIIGLNIGRAAGAGLEGHLHLHIIPRDKMVEVEELSQALVKLTRELRETL
;
A
#
# COMPACT_ATOMS: atom_id res chain seq x y z
N MET A 1 -19.30 20.73 -9.01
CA MET A 1 -18.33 19.64 -8.76
C MET A 1 -18.86 18.89 -7.56
N ASP A 2 -19.32 17.66 -7.78
CA ASP A 2 -19.78 16.81 -6.68
C ASP A 2 -18.58 16.06 -6.12
N PHE A 3 -18.24 16.33 -4.85
CA PHE A 3 -17.15 15.64 -4.16
C PHE A 3 -17.65 14.33 -3.58
N GLN A 4 -16.97 13.23 -3.87
CA GLN A 4 -17.22 11.94 -3.21
C GLN A 4 -16.41 11.87 -1.91
N VAL A 5 -17.10 11.93 -0.77
CA VAL A 5 -16.49 11.80 0.56
C VAL A 5 -16.30 10.33 0.90
N ILE A 6 -15.04 9.94 1.18
CA ILE A 6 -14.74 8.62 1.77
C ILE A 6 -14.84 8.75 3.29
N TYR A 7 -15.89 8.18 3.86
CA TYR A 7 -16.07 8.13 5.31
C TYR A 7 -15.42 6.86 5.89
N ALA A 8 -14.39 7.04 6.73
CA ALA A 8 -13.63 5.92 7.33
C ALA A 8 -13.37 6.14 8.84
N PRO A 9 -14.42 6.32 9.67
CA PRO A 9 -14.28 6.64 11.10
C PRO A 9 -13.59 5.51 11.88
N TRP A 10 -13.71 4.27 11.41
CA TRP A 10 -13.05 3.10 12.00
C TRP A 10 -11.51 3.26 12.03
N ARG A 11 -10.92 4.02 11.08
CA ARG A 11 -9.46 4.26 11.03
C ARG A 11 -8.93 4.96 12.27
N TYR A 12 -9.73 5.83 12.87
CA TYR A 12 -9.30 6.62 14.03
C TYR A 12 -8.89 5.72 15.20
N ARG A 13 -9.65 4.63 15.46
CA ARG A 13 -9.36 3.68 16.55
C ARG A 13 -8.00 3.00 16.43
N TYR A 14 -7.50 2.85 15.21
CA TYR A 14 -6.23 2.18 14.96
C TYR A 14 -5.05 3.14 14.84
N ILE A 15 -5.28 4.37 14.35
CA ILE A 15 -4.24 5.39 14.19
C ILE A 15 -3.80 5.96 15.55
N GLN A 16 -4.70 6.03 16.54
CA GLN A 16 -4.39 6.58 17.87
C GLN A 16 -3.30 5.81 18.65
N ASN A 17 -3.05 4.55 18.30
CA ASN A 17 -2.08 3.68 18.99
C ASN A 17 -0.77 3.48 18.20
N LEU A 18 -0.51 4.30 17.17
CA LEU A 18 0.74 4.23 16.42
C LEU A 18 1.87 4.83 17.26
N GLY A 19 2.62 3.95 17.94
CA GLY A 19 3.93 4.28 18.51
C GLY A 19 4.91 4.69 17.39
N ARG A 20 5.90 5.51 17.75
CA ARG A 20 6.93 6.03 16.82
C ARG A 20 8.10 5.07 16.59
N ASP A 21 7.88 3.77 16.78
CA ASP A 21 8.95 2.79 16.85
C ASP A 21 9.01 1.98 15.55
N GLU A 22 10.13 2.17 14.85
CA GLU A 22 10.56 1.47 13.63
C GLU A 22 9.69 1.67 12.38
N CYS A 23 10.33 1.92 11.23
CA CYS A 23 9.65 2.03 9.95
C CYS A 23 9.03 0.67 9.57
N PHE A 24 7.70 0.60 9.49
CA PHE A 24 7.00 -0.65 9.17
C PHE A 24 7.35 -1.19 7.78
N LEU A 25 7.70 -0.33 6.82
CA LEU A 25 8.18 -0.74 5.50
C LEU A 25 9.56 -1.41 5.60
N CYS A 26 10.49 -0.85 6.37
CA CYS A 26 11.79 -1.49 6.62
C CYS A 26 11.65 -2.80 7.37
N LYS A 27 10.74 -2.88 8.35
CA LYS A 27 10.46 -4.11 9.07
C LYS A 27 9.93 -5.19 8.12
N ALA A 28 8.89 -4.87 7.34
CA ALA A 28 8.33 -5.77 6.34
C ALA A 28 9.40 -6.18 5.30
N ALA A 29 10.25 -5.25 4.86
CA ALA A 29 11.33 -5.56 3.93
C ALA A 29 12.29 -6.65 4.45
N LYS A 30 12.63 -6.63 5.74
CA LYS A 30 13.54 -7.58 6.41
C LYS A 30 12.88 -8.92 6.76
N GLU A 31 11.62 -8.92 7.15
CA GLU A 31 10.90 -10.12 7.63
C GLU A 31 10.23 -10.88 6.47
N ILE A 32 11.02 -11.42 5.54
CA ILE A 32 10.54 -12.14 4.33
C ILE A 32 9.65 -13.34 4.70
N GLU A 33 10.02 -14.06 5.77
CA GLU A 33 9.28 -15.23 6.25
C GLU A 33 7.87 -14.89 6.75
N ARG A 34 7.56 -13.60 6.92
CA ARG A 34 6.33 -13.08 7.51
C ARG A 34 5.52 -12.24 6.53
N ASP A 35 5.62 -12.54 5.24
CA ASP A 35 4.94 -11.79 4.18
C ASP A 35 3.42 -11.74 4.36
N ASP A 36 2.80 -12.80 4.90
CA ASP A 36 1.37 -12.81 5.18
C ASP A 36 1.00 -11.86 6.32
N GLU A 37 1.74 -11.89 7.43
CA GLU A 37 1.53 -11.02 8.58
C GLU A 37 1.84 -9.55 8.26
N ASN A 38 2.84 -9.32 7.41
CA ASN A 38 3.25 -8.00 6.95
C ASN A 38 2.45 -7.52 5.73
N LEU A 39 1.50 -8.32 5.23
CA LEU A 39 0.64 -7.99 4.09
C LEU A 39 1.40 -7.70 2.79
N VAL A 40 2.49 -8.44 2.52
CA VAL A 40 3.36 -8.31 1.35
C VAL A 40 2.92 -9.34 0.28
N PRO A 41 2.19 -8.91 -0.77
CA PRO A 41 1.78 -9.83 -1.84
C PRO A 41 2.89 -10.10 -2.85
N ALA A 42 3.88 -9.21 -3.00
CA ALA A 42 4.95 -9.36 -3.99
C ALA A 42 6.23 -8.63 -3.62
N ARG A 43 7.35 -9.21 -4.07
CA ARG A 43 8.71 -8.69 -3.91
C ARG A 43 9.40 -8.65 -5.27
N GLY A 44 10.03 -7.53 -5.57
CA GLY A 44 10.92 -7.33 -6.70
C GLY A 44 12.39 -7.30 -6.26
N ARG A 45 13.27 -6.83 -7.14
CA ARG A 45 14.71 -6.69 -6.89
C ARG A 45 15.05 -5.44 -6.07
N HIS A 46 14.39 -4.32 -6.36
CA HIS A 46 14.61 -2.99 -5.79
C HIS A 46 13.42 -2.51 -4.96
N VAL A 47 12.22 -3.04 -5.23
CA VAL A 47 10.96 -2.65 -4.59
C VAL A 47 10.16 -3.84 -4.10
N PHE A 48 9.18 -3.61 -3.24
CA PHE A 48 8.17 -4.58 -2.83
C PHE A 48 6.80 -3.92 -2.71
N ALA A 49 5.75 -4.73 -2.81
CA ALA A 49 4.37 -4.32 -2.62
C ALA A 49 3.89 -4.68 -1.22
N ILE A 50 3.00 -3.88 -0.65
CA ILE A 50 2.40 -4.10 0.67
C ILE A 50 1.00 -3.51 0.74
N LEU A 51 0.02 -4.24 1.27
CA LEU A 51 -1.31 -3.67 1.50
C LEU A 51 -1.24 -2.62 2.61
N ASN A 52 -2.00 -1.54 2.45
CA ASN A 52 -2.16 -0.59 3.53
C ASN A 52 -3.02 -1.23 4.63
N LYS A 53 -2.51 -1.29 5.86
CA LYS A 53 -3.25 -1.79 7.04
C LYS A 53 -4.49 -0.95 7.36
N TYR A 54 -4.50 0.31 6.94
CA TYR A 54 -5.59 1.27 7.11
C TYR A 54 -6.04 1.80 5.74
N PRO A 55 -6.63 0.93 4.89
CA PRO A 55 -6.99 1.27 3.52
C PRO A 55 -7.93 2.48 3.44
N TYR A 56 -7.78 3.32 2.40
CA TYR A 56 -8.79 4.33 2.07
C TYR A 56 -10.05 3.64 1.52
N THR A 57 -9.84 2.63 0.68
CA THR A 57 -10.83 1.81 -0.01
C THR A 57 -10.30 0.38 -0.09
N TRP A 58 -11.19 -0.59 -0.33
CA TRP A 58 -10.81 -1.99 -0.40
C TRP A 58 -9.80 -2.23 -1.54
N GLY A 59 -8.69 -2.91 -1.23
CA GLY A 59 -7.60 -3.14 -2.19
C GLY A 59 -6.50 -2.07 -2.24
N HIS A 60 -6.49 -1.11 -1.31
CA HIS A 60 -5.40 -0.13 -1.20
C HIS A 60 -4.05 -0.84 -0.96
N VAL A 61 -3.18 -0.80 -1.96
CA VAL A 61 -1.81 -1.34 -1.93
C VAL A 61 -0.80 -0.22 -2.15
N MET A 62 0.40 -0.42 -1.61
CA MET A 62 1.53 0.50 -1.72
C MET A 62 2.72 -0.23 -2.33
N VAL A 63 3.57 0.48 -3.07
CA VAL A 63 4.86 -0.02 -3.56
C VAL A 63 5.97 0.85 -2.98
N ALA A 64 6.96 0.24 -2.34
CA ALA A 64 8.06 0.94 -1.70
C ALA A 64 9.41 0.38 -2.13
N PRO A 65 10.46 1.21 -2.26
CA PRO A 65 11.83 0.73 -2.40
C PRO A 65 12.29 0.04 -1.11
N TYR A 66 13.20 -0.92 -1.22
CA TYR A 66 13.84 -1.50 -0.04
C TYR A 66 14.68 -0.49 0.73
N ARG A 67 15.28 0.47 0.01
CA ARG A 67 16.07 1.55 0.60
C ARG A 67 15.17 2.54 1.35
N HIS A 68 15.60 2.94 2.54
CA HIS A 68 14.88 3.93 3.36
C HIS A 68 15.20 5.33 2.86
N ILE A 69 14.45 5.80 1.87
CA ILE A 69 14.52 7.16 1.32
C ILE A 69 13.19 7.86 1.50
N SER A 70 13.20 9.18 1.64
CA SER A 70 12.00 9.97 1.92
C SER A 70 11.56 10.84 0.74
N GLN A 71 12.52 11.25 -0.09
CA GLN A 71 12.29 12.16 -1.20
C GLN A 71 12.17 11.39 -2.52
N PHE A 72 11.39 11.95 -3.44
CA PHE A 72 11.16 11.35 -4.75
C PHE A 72 12.44 11.35 -5.60
N GLU A 73 13.22 12.41 -5.49
CA GLU A 73 14.47 12.66 -6.22
C GLU A 73 15.60 11.73 -5.79
N GLU A 74 15.45 11.04 -4.66
CA GLU A 74 16.42 10.05 -4.19
C GLU A 74 16.30 8.72 -4.94
N LEU A 75 15.17 8.43 -5.60
CA LEU A 75 14.98 7.20 -6.36
C LEU A 75 16.02 7.07 -7.46
N ASP A 76 16.69 5.91 -7.51
CA ASP A 76 17.49 5.57 -8.67
C ASP A 76 16.61 5.12 -9.85
N TYR A 77 17.22 5.04 -11.04
CA TYR A 77 16.51 4.67 -12.26
C TYR A 77 15.87 3.28 -12.18
N ASN A 78 16.53 2.30 -11.56
CA ASN A 78 16.03 0.93 -11.45
C ASN A 78 14.90 0.83 -10.41
N GLU A 79 15.04 1.51 -9.28
CA GLU A 79 13.99 1.64 -8.26
C GLU A 79 12.72 2.25 -8.87
N TRP A 80 12.86 3.35 -9.62
CA TRP A 80 11.72 3.99 -10.30
C TRP A 80 11.06 3.09 -11.34
N VAL A 81 11.86 2.50 -12.24
CA VAL A 81 11.34 1.64 -13.31
C VAL A 81 10.61 0.42 -12.73
N GLU A 82 11.21 -0.24 -11.73
CA GLU A 82 10.58 -1.41 -11.13
C GLU A 82 9.35 -1.04 -10.30
N MET A 83 9.35 0.11 -9.61
CA MET A 83 8.18 0.64 -8.90
C MET A 83 6.97 0.76 -9.84
N ILE A 84 7.17 1.36 -11.01
CA ILE A 84 6.10 1.54 -12.00
C ILE A 84 5.70 0.21 -12.65
N GLN A 85 6.64 -0.68 -12.93
CA GLN A 85 6.32 -2.03 -13.42
C GLN A 85 5.49 -2.82 -12.41
N MET A 86 5.86 -2.78 -11.13
CA MET A 86 5.11 -3.41 -10.06
C MET A 86 3.71 -2.81 -9.91
N ALA A 87 3.59 -1.49 -10.00
CA ALA A 87 2.29 -0.81 -9.97
C ALA A 87 1.37 -1.29 -11.11
N LYS A 88 1.89 -1.43 -12.33
CA LYS A 88 1.12 -1.97 -13.47
C LYS A 88 0.63 -3.39 -13.22
N LYS A 89 1.48 -4.26 -12.66
CA LYS A 89 1.09 -5.64 -12.30
C LYS A 89 -0.01 -5.65 -11.23
N LEU A 90 0.13 -4.81 -10.20
CA LEU A 90 -0.85 -4.70 -9.12
C LEU A 90 -2.20 -4.19 -9.60
N VAL A 91 -2.24 -3.19 -10.50
CA VAL A 91 -3.50 -2.71 -11.10
C VAL A 91 -4.22 -3.85 -11.85
N HIS A 92 -3.47 -4.66 -12.60
CA HIS A 92 -4.03 -5.83 -13.30
C HIS A 92 -4.54 -6.89 -12.33
N ALA A 93 -3.79 -7.19 -11.26
CA ALA A 93 -4.21 -8.14 -10.24
C ALA A 93 -5.45 -7.65 -9.48
N LEU A 94 -5.48 -6.38 -9.07
CA LEU A 94 -6.62 -5.77 -8.37
C LEU A 94 -7.88 -5.78 -9.24
N ARG A 95 -7.77 -5.54 -10.55
CA ARG A 95 -8.91 -5.69 -11.48
C ARG A 95 -9.56 -7.07 -11.39
N LYS A 96 -8.76 -8.12 -11.27
CA LYS A 96 -9.25 -9.51 -11.18
C LYS A 96 -9.77 -9.86 -9.80
N VAL A 97 -9.00 -9.53 -8.75
CA VAL A 97 -9.26 -9.98 -7.38
C VAL A 97 -10.34 -9.15 -6.70
N VAL A 98 -10.26 -7.81 -6.81
CA VAL A 98 -11.23 -6.93 -6.14
C VAL A 98 -12.33 -6.42 -7.08
N GLY A 99 -12.17 -6.57 -8.40
CA GLY A 99 -13.14 -6.11 -9.40
C GLY A 99 -13.10 -4.61 -9.66
N ALA A 100 -12.01 -3.93 -9.26
CA ALA A 100 -11.85 -2.49 -9.41
C ALA A 100 -11.56 -2.10 -10.87
N ARG A 101 -12.15 -1.01 -11.32
CA ARG A 101 -12.01 -0.41 -12.65
C ARG A 101 -11.20 0.88 -12.58
N ASP A 102 -11.47 1.68 -11.55
CA ASP A 102 -10.89 3.02 -11.38
C ASP A 102 -9.90 3.06 -10.21
N PHE A 103 -8.80 3.80 -10.41
CA PHE A 103 -7.66 3.84 -9.48
C PHE A 103 -7.12 5.26 -9.33
N ILE A 104 -6.73 5.63 -8.10
CA ILE A 104 -5.79 6.72 -7.84
C ILE A 104 -4.41 6.09 -7.67
N ILE A 105 -3.42 6.58 -8.42
CA ILE A 105 -2.03 6.15 -8.32
C ILE A 105 -1.19 7.40 -8.04
N GLY A 106 -0.47 7.44 -6.92
CA GLY A 106 0.23 8.67 -6.54
C GLY A 106 1.15 8.56 -5.32
N LEU A 107 1.99 9.58 -5.17
CA LEU A 107 2.94 9.76 -4.09
C LEU A 107 2.57 11.00 -3.28
N ASN A 108 2.67 10.91 -1.96
CA ASN A 108 2.57 12.08 -1.08
C ASN A 108 3.96 12.35 -0.50
N ILE A 109 4.54 13.53 -0.79
CA ILE A 109 5.88 13.92 -0.31
C ILE A 109 5.75 15.01 0.75
N GLY A 110 6.21 14.70 1.96
CA GLY A 110 6.14 15.58 3.13
C GLY A 110 4.77 15.64 3.81
N ARG A 111 4.77 16.07 5.08
CA ARG A 111 3.57 16.13 5.92
C ARG A 111 2.42 16.91 5.30
N ALA A 112 2.69 18.08 4.72
CA ALA A 112 1.67 18.96 4.17
C ALA A 112 0.92 18.33 2.98
N ALA A 113 1.57 17.43 2.24
CA ALA A 113 0.94 16.65 1.16
C ALA A 113 0.14 15.44 1.67
N GLY A 114 0.10 15.21 3.00
CA GLY A 114 -0.61 14.08 3.59
C GLY A 114 0.18 12.77 3.61
N ALA A 115 1.51 12.82 3.66
CA ALA A 115 2.34 11.63 3.87
C ALA A 115 2.10 11.07 5.29
N GLY A 116 1.50 9.88 5.37
CA GLY A 116 1.25 9.19 6.64
C GLY A 116 2.51 8.57 7.26
N LEU A 117 3.53 8.33 6.44
CA LEU A 117 4.87 7.93 6.83
C LEU A 117 5.86 8.82 6.07
N GLU A 118 6.40 9.84 6.74
CA GLU A 118 7.24 10.86 6.10
C GLU A 118 8.65 10.35 5.73
N GLY A 119 9.17 9.37 6.48
CA GLY A 119 10.56 8.91 6.34
C GLY A 119 10.83 7.91 5.23
N HIS A 120 9.80 7.24 4.70
CA HIS A 120 9.98 6.18 3.70
C HIS A 120 8.95 6.32 2.58
N LEU A 121 9.44 6.64 1.39
CA LEU A 121 8.68 6.82 0.15
C LEU A 121 7.87 5.57 -0.22
N HIS A 122 6.61 5.76 -0.62
CA HIS A 122 5.76 4.67 -1.08
C HIS A 122 4.68 5.17 -2.03
N LEU A 123 4.58 4.52 -3.20
CA LEU A 123 3.57 4.79 -4.22
C LEU A 123 2.25 4.13 -3.83
N HIS A 124 1.19 4.92 -3.69
CA HIS A 124 -0.15 4.44 -3.42
C HIS A 124 -0.83 3.98 -4.71
N ILE A 125 -1.58 2.88 -4.63
CA ILE A 125 -2.52 2.39 -5.64
C ILE A 125 -3.84 2.13 -4.93
N ILE A 126 -4.82 3.02 -5.15
CA ILE A 126 -6.07 3.09 -4.40
C ILE A 126 -7.23 2.84 -5.37
N PRO A 127 -7.86 1.65 -5.33
CA PRO A 127 -9.12 1.40 -6.03
C PRO A 127 -10.20 2.41 -5.62
N ARG A 128 -11.12 2.82 -6.50
CA ARG A 128 -12.19 3.78 -6.15
C ARG A 128 -13.57 3.17 -5.96
N ASP A 129 -13.76 1.93 -6.37
CA ASP A 129 -15.11 1.39 -6.60
C ASP A 129 -15.69 0.61 -5.42
N LYS A 130 -14.86 0.26 -4.42
CA LYS A 130 -15.30 -0.53 -3.26
C LYS A 130 -14.86 0.09 -1.94
N MET A 131 -15.84 0.37 -1.09
CA MET A 131 -15.62 0.78 0.29
C MET A 131 -15.17 -0.39 1.15
N VAL A 132 -14.61 -0.07 2.31
CA VAL A 132 -14.19 -1.07 3.31
C VAL A 132 -15.41 -1.44 4.14
N GLU A 133 -15.95 -2.63 3.92
CA GLU A 133 -17.17 -3.15 4.57
C GLU A 133 -16.90 -4.52 5.23
N VAL A 134 -15.85 -4.60 6.05
CA VAL A 134 -15.39 -5.86 6.65
C VAL A 134 -15.36 -5.75 8.18
N GLU A 135 -15.97 -6.72 8.86
CA GLU A 135 -15.96 -6.81 10.34
C GLU A 135 -14.57 -7.19 10.87
N GLU A 136 -13.90 -8.14 10.22
CA GLU A 136 -12.56 -8.66 10.58
C GLU A 136 -11.49 -8.19 9.58
N LEU A 137 -11.22 -6.88 9.56
CA LEU A 137 -10.33 -6.25 8.57
C LEU A 137 -8.95 -6.93 8.46
N SER A 138 -8.31 -7.26 9.59
CA SER A 138 -6.98 -7.87 9.60
C SER A 138 -6.96 -9.22 8.86
N GLN A 139 -7.95 -10.08 9.11
CA GLN A 139 -8.04 -11.39 8.47
C GLN A 139 -8.35 -11.25 6.97
N ALA A 140 -9.24 -10.31 6.63
CA ALA A 140 -9.58 -10.00 5.25
C ALA A 140 -8.35 -9.51 4.46
N LEU A 141 -7.50 -8.68 5.05
CA LEU A 141 -6.27 -8.20 4.41
C LEU A 141 -5.26 -9.32 4.18
N VAL A 142 -5.09 -10.26 5.12
CA VAL A 142 -4.22 -11.43 4.92
C VAL A 142 -4.74 -12.28 3.77
N LYS A 143 -6.05 -12.52 3.70
CA LYS A 143 -6.67 -13.25 2.59
C LYS A 143 -6.42 -12.53 1.25
N LEU A 144 -6.65 -11.22 1.20
CA LEU A 144 -6.41 -10.42 -0.01
C LEU A 144 -4.93 -10.44 -0.42
N THR A 145 -4.00 -10.44 0.54
CA THR A 145 -2.55 -10.55 0.28
C THR A 145 -2.24 -11.82 -0.49
N ARG A 146 -2.82 -12.96 -0.07
CA ARG A 146 -2.63 -14.25 -0.72
C ARG A 146 -3.25 -14.28 -2.12
N GLU A 147 -4.48 -13.80 -2.28
CA GLU A 147 -5.16 -13.74 -3.59
C GLU A 147 -4.40 -12.86 -4.60
N LEU A 148 -3.83 -11.74 -4.14
CA LEU A 148 -2.99 -10.90 -4.99
C LEU A 148 -1.68 -11.60 -5.36
N ARG A 149 -1.02 -12.28 -4.41
CA ARG A 149 0.20 -13.05 -4.66
C ARG A 149 0.00 -14.13 -5.72
N GLU A 150 -1.13 -14.82 -5.69
CA GLU A 150 -1.48 -15.86 -6.69
C GLU A 150 -1.75 -15.30 -8.09
N THR A 151 -2.04 -14.00 -8.21
CA THR A 151 -2.43 -13.36 -9.48
C THR A 151 -1.26 -12.62 -10.17
N LEU A 152 -0.16 -12.36 -9.46
CA LEU A 152 0.99 -11.56 -9.91
C LEU A 152 2.05 -12.36 -10.67
#